data_AF-A0A3D5GR72-F1
#
_entry.id   AF-A0A3D5GR72-F1
#
_cell.length_a   1.000
_cell.length_b   1.000
_cell.length_c   1.000
_cell.angle_alpha   90.00
_cell.angle_beta   90.00
_cell.angle_gamma   90.00
#
_symmetry.space_group_name_H-M   'P 1'
#
loop_
_entity.id
_entity.type
_entity.pdbx_description
1 polymer ?
#
loop_
_entity_poly.entity_id
_entity_poly.type
_entity_poly.pdbx_seq_one_letter_code
_entity_poly.pdbx_strand_id
1 'polypeptide(L)'
;EIEVMKLVGATNWFVRIPFMLEGMIHGLIGAGLAIPSLFVVENEVLSFFQESDVVPLFRGFAVPDGFVWNTSLWLLLLGGVIGMLGSAIAVTRYLDV
;
A
#
# COMPACT_ATOMS: atom_id res chain seq x y z
N GLU A 1 -9.81 15.92 17.49
CA GLU A 1 -9.03 14.98 18.33
C GLU A 1 -7.65 15.52 18.71
N ILE A 2 -6.83 15.92 17.73
CA ILE A 2 -5.50 16.52 17.97
C ILE A 2 -5.54 17.68 18.98
N GLU A 3 -6.49 18.61 18.84
CA GLU A 3 -6.66 19.75 19.75
C GLU A 3 -7.01 19.31 21.19
N VAL A 4 -7.85 18.29 21.36
CA VAL A 4 -8.19 17.73 22.68
C VAL A 4 -6.97 17.09 23.34
N MET A 5 -6.15 16.34 22.58
CA MET A 5 -4.91 15.76 23.10
C MET A 5 -3.88 16.84 23.49
N LYS A 6 -3.86 17.95 22.75
CA LYS A 6 -3.03 19.12 23.08
C LYS A 6 -3.50 19.83 24.34
N LEU A 7 -4.81 19.95 24.56
CA LEU A 7 -5.39 20.55 25.76
C LEU A 7 -5.07 19.78 27.04
N VAL A 8 -4.83 18.47 26.95
CA VAL A 8 -4.38 17.65 28.09
C VAL A 8 -2.85 17.64 28.27
N GLY A 9 -2.11 18.45 27.50
CA GLY A 9 -0.65 18.59 27.62
C GLY A 9 0.17 17.50 26.93
N ALA A 10 -0.42 16.75 25.99
CA ALA A 10 0.33 15.71 25.27
C ALA A 10 1.43 16.29 24.37
N THR A 11 2.57 15.59 24.29
CA THR A 11 3.67 15.97 23.40
C THR A 11 3.31 15.70 21.94
N ASN A 12 3.95 16.42 21.00
CA ASN A 12 3.75 16.20 19.55
C ASN A 12 3.94 14.73 19.13
N TRP A 13 4.89 14.04 19.77
CA TRP A 13 5.15 12.62 19.50
C TRP A 13 4.02 11.71 19.98
N PHE A 14 3.46 11.98 21.17
CA PHE A 14 2.35 11.20 21.70
C PHE A 14 1.11 11.29 20.79
N VAL A 15 0.86 12.46 20.22
CA VAL A 15 -0.25 12.65 19.27
C VAL A 15 0.01 11.93 17.95
N ARG A 16 1.26 11.87 17.45
CA ARG A 16 1.56 11.28 16.12
C ARG A 16 1.43 9.76 16.07
N ILE A 17 1.85 9.05 17.10
CA ILE A 17 1.88 7.57 17.12
C ILE A 17 0.53 6.93 16.76
N PRO A 18 -0.62 7.29 17.38
CA PRO A 18 -1.91 6.67 17.04
C PRO A 18 -2.28 6.92 15.57
N PHE A 19 -2.13 8.14 15.05
CA PHE A 19 -2.40 8.43 13.64
C PHE A 19 -1.45 7.73 12.68
N MET A 20 -0.18 7.55 13.05
CA MET A 20 0.78 6.77 12.26
C MET A 20 0.38 5.30 12.16
N LEU A 21 -0.13 4.72 13.25
CA LEU A 21 -0.67 3.35 13.26
C LEU A 21 -1.93 3.23 12.41
N GLU A 22 -2.86 4.18 12.51
CA GLU A 22 -4.02 4.23 11.61
C GLU A 22 -3.61 4.34 10.14
N GLY A 23 -2.64 5.21 9.82
CA GLY A 23 -2.08 5.34 8.48
C GLY A 23 -1.47 4.04 7.96
N MET A 24 -0.72 3.33 8.81
CA MET A 24 -0.16 2.02 8.49
C MET A 24 -1.26 1.00 8.19
N ILE A 25 -2.31 0.94 9.02
CA ILE A 25 -3.44 0.01 8.83
C ILE A 25 -4.15 0.29 7.49
N HIS A 26 -4.41 1.56 7.16
CA HIS A 26 -4.98 1.93 5.86
C HIS A 26 -4.06 1.52 4.70
N GLY A 27 -2.75 1.73 4.83
CA GLY A 27 -1.76 1.29 3.85
C GLY A 27 -1.75 -0.23 3.64
N LEU A 28 -1.86 -1.00 4.72
CA LEU A 28 -1.96 -2.46 4.67
C LEU A 28 -3.28 -2.95 4.07
N ILE A 29 -4.40 -2.28 4.35
CA ILE A 29 -5.69 -2.59 3.72
C ILE A 29 -5.61 -2.34 2.21
N GLY A 30 -5.02 -1.20 1.79
CA GLY A 30 -4.80 -0.89 0.38
C GLY A 30 -3.94 -1.94 -0.32
N ALA A 31 -2.83 -2.36 0.30
CA ALA A 31 -2.01 -3.46 -0.19
C ALA A 31 -2.79 -4.80 -0.25
N GLY A 32 -3.60 -5.08 0.78
CA GLY A 32 -4.46 -6.26 0.84
C GLY A 32 -5.50 -6.32 -0.27
N LEU A 33 -5.98 -5.17 -0.78
CA LEU A 33 -6.86 -5.11 -1.95
C LEU A 33 -6.08 -5.19 -3.28
N ALA A 34 -4.87 -4.64 -3.32
CA ALA A 34 -4.01 -4.70 -4.49
C ALA A 34 -3.54 -6.13 -4.80
N ILE A 35 -3.28 -6.95 -3.78
CA ILE A 35 -2.78 -8.33 -3.96
C ILE A 35 -3.76 -9.21 -4.76
N PRO A 36 -5.05 -9.37 -4.38
CA PRO A 36 -6.02 -10.10 -5.19
C PRO A 36 -6.14 -9.53 -6.60
N SER A 37 -6.08 -8.21 -6.75
CA SER A 37 -6.12 -7.55 -8.05
C SER A 37 -4.93 -7.96 -8.92
N LEU A 38 -3.73 -8.08 -8.36
CA LEU A 38 -2.56 -8.58 -9.07
C LEU A 38 -2.74 -10.02 -9.55
N PHE A 39 -3.25 -10.91 -8.70
CA PHE A 39 -3.50 -12.31 -9.08
C PHE A 39 -4.55 -12.43 -10.19
N VAL A 40 -5.59 -11.60 -10.18
CA VAL A 40 -6.59 -11.56 -11.27
C VAL A 40 -5.95 -11.09 -12.57
N VAL A 41 -5.10 -10.05 -12.53
CA VAL A 41 -4.41 -9.55 -13.73
C VAL A 41 -3.44 -10.59 -14.30
N GLU A 42 -2.70 -11.30 -13.45
CA GLU A 42 -1.80 -12.38 -13.88
C GLU A 42 -2.58 -13.54 -14.51
N ASN A 43 -3.60 -14.06 -13.82
CA ASN A 43 -4.26 -15.31 -14.19
C ASN A 43 -5.32 -15.18 -15.27
N GLU A 44 -5.98 -14.03 -15.40
CA GLU A 44 -7.10 -13.83 -16.34
C GLU A 44 -6.69 -12.93 -17.52
N VAL A 45 -5.97 -11.85 -17.23
CA VAL A 45 -5.66 -10.84 -18.26
C VAL A 45 -4.43 -11.27 -19.06
N LEU A 46 -3.31 -11.55 -18.39
CA LEU A 46 -2.06 -11.92 -19.04
C LEU A 46 -2.14 -13.28 -19.76
N SER A 47 -2.76 -14.28 -19.14
CA SER A 47 -2.98 -15.60 -19.75
C SER A 47 -3.81 -15.52 -21.03
N PHE A 48 -4.91 -14.76 -21.02
CA PHE A 48 -5.78 -14.55 -22.18
C PHE A 48 -5.01 -13.94 -23.36
N PHE A 49 -4.16 -12.94 -23.11
CA PHE A 49 -3.37 -12.31 -24.16
C PHE A 49 -2.24 -13.21 -24.68
N GLN A 50 -1.66 -14.06 -23.83
CA GLN A 50 -0.59 -15.00 -24.21
C GLN A 50 -1.09 -16.16 -25.07
N GLU A 51 -2.30 -16.68 -24.79
CA GLU A 51 -2.94 -17.74 -25.57
C GLU A 51 -3.52 -17.23 -26.90
N SER A 52 -3.85 -15.94 -26.97
CA SER A 52 -4.43 -15.34 -28.16
C SER A 52 -3.38 -15.13 -29.28
N ASP A 53 -3.60 -15.73 -30.46
CA ASP A 53 -2.73 -15.58 -31.65
C ASP A 53 -2.74 -14.15 -32.25
N VAL A 54 -3.62 -13.27 -31.76
CA VAL A 54 -3.82 -11.92 -32.27
C VAL A 54 -2.65 -10.99 -31.98
N VAL A 55 -1.84 -11.24 -30.94
CA VAL A 55 -0.74 -10.34 -30.58
C VAL A 55 0.51 -11.08 -30.09
N PRO A 56 1.42 -11.50 -31.01
CA PRO A 56 2.65 -12.23 -30.68
C PRO A 56 3.59 -11.50 -29.70
N LEU A 57 3.47 -10.16 -29.61
CA LEU A 57 4.26 -9.31 -28.71
C LEU A 57 4.09 -9.70 -27.24
N PHE A 58 2.92 -10.21 -26.84
CA PHE A 58 2.62 -10.51 -25.43
C PHE A 58 3.13 -11.87 -24.95
N ARG A 59 3.52 -12.79 -25.85
CA ARG A 59 4.16 -14.07 -25.46
C ARG A 59 5.47 -13.89 -24.71
N GLY A 60 6.17 -12.78 -24.93
CA GLY A 60 7.42 -12.45 -24.22
C GLY A 60 7.22 -11.93 -22.79
N PHE A 61 5.98 -11.59 -22.38
CA PHE A 61 5.66 -11.07 -21.05
C PHE A 61 5.32 -12.19 -20.05
N ALA A 62 5.92 -13.36 -20.21
CA ALA A 62 5.76 -14.45 -19.24
C ALA A 62 6.35 -14.01 -17.89
N VAL A 63 5.49 -13.95 -16.88
CA VAL A 63 5.89 -13.63 -15.51
C VAL A 63 6.53 -14.89 -14.91
N PRO A 64 7.78 -14.81 -14.40
CA PRO A 64 8.40 -15.96 -13.76
C PRO A 64 7.65 -16.43 -12.52
N ASP A 65 7.63 -17.75 -12.30
CA ASP A 65 7.01 -18.34 -11.11
C ASP A 65 7.55 -17.69 -9.82
N GLY A 66 6.63 -17.25 -8.96
CA GLY A 66 6.96 -16.61 -7.68
C GLY A 66 7.20 -15.10 -7.72
N PHE A 67 7.23 -14.47 -8.91
CA PHE A 67 7.38 -13.00 -9.01
C PHE A 67 6.21 -12.25 -8.37
N VAL A 68 4.97 -12.74 -8.56
CA VAL A 68 3.77 -12.12 -7.96
C VAL A 68 3.73 -12.29 -6.44
N TRP A 69 4.23 -13.41 -5.92
CA TRP A 69 4.41 -13.61 -4.48
C TRP A 69 5.42 -12.63 -3.88
N ASN A 70 6.59 -12.46 -4.52
CA ASN A 70 7.58 -11.49 -4.08
C ASN A 70 7.04 -10.05 -4.15
N THR A 71 6.34 -9.70 -5.23
CA THR A 71 5.71 -8.38 -5.39
C THR A 71 4.65 -8.12 -4.32
N SER A 72 3.85 -9.13 -3.96
CA SER A 72 2.85 -9.02 -2.90
C SER A 72 3.48 -8.72 -1.54
N LEU A 73 4.62 -9.34 -1.23
CA LEU A 73 5.37 -9.05 0.00
C LEU A 73 5.88 -7.60 0.03
N TRP A 74 6.44 -7.13 -1.09
CA TRP A 74 6.87 -5.73 -1.21
C TRP A 74 5.70 -4.75 -1.12
N LEU A 75 4.54 -5.08 -1.67
CA LEU A 75 3.34 -4.26 -1.54
C LEU A 75 2.87 -4.11 -0.10
N LEU A 76 2.88 -5.19 0.69
CA LEU A 76 2.53 -5.11 2.12
C LEU A 76 3.52 -4.24 2.89
N LEU A 77 4.82 -4.48 2.70
CA LEU A 77 5.86 -3.73 3.39
C LEU A 77 5.82 -2.24 3.02
N LEU A 78 5.86 -1.93 1.73
CA LEU A 78 5.87 -0.55 1.25
C LEU A 78 4.52 0.14 1.50
N GLY A 79 3.40 -0.54 1.32
CA GLY A 79 2.07 0.00 1.60
C GLY A 79 1.92 0.44 3.05
N GLY A 80 2.34 -0.41 3.99
CA GLY A 80 2.35 -0.06 5.42
C GLY A 80 3.29 1.10 5.75
N VAL A 81 4.52 1.09 5.21
CA VAL A 81 5.51 2.16 5.44
C VAL A 81 5.05 3.49 4.85
N ILE A 82 4.53 3.50 3.62
CA ILE A 82 4.02 4.70 2.96
C ILE A 82 2.80 5.23 3.72
N GLY A 83 1.88 4.36 4.15
CA GLY A 83 0.73 4.76 4.96
C GLY A 83 1.13 5.41 6.28
N MET A 84 2.11 4.82 6.96
CA MET A 84 2.68 5.36 8.20
C MET A 84 3.33 6.73 7.98
N LEU A 85 4.23 6.84 7.00
CA LEU A 85 4.98 8.08 6.71
C LEU A 85 4.06 9.19 6.21
N GLY A 86 3.11 8.87 5.34
CA GLY A 86 2.12 9.82 4.83
C GLY A 86 1.29 10.41 5.98
N SER A 87 0.84 9.56 6.91
CA SER A 87 0.13 10.03 8.12
C SER A 87 1.03 10.88 9.03
N ALA A 88 2.29 10.47 9.24
CA ALA A 88 3.24 11.25 10.03
C ALA A 88 3.44 12.67 9.48
N ILE A 89 3.61 12.79 8.16
CA ILE A 89 3.77 14.09 7.47
C ILE A 89 2.49 14.91 7.57
N ALA A 90 1.32 14.30 7.36
CA ALA A 90 0.04 14.98 7.46
C ALA A 90 -0.18 15.57 8.87
N VAL A 91 0.00 14.77 9.92
CA VAL A 91 -0.18 15.20 11.31
C VAL A 91 0.82 16.29 11.70
N THR A 92 2.06 16.22 11.21
CA THR A 92 3.07 17.26 11.45
C THR A 92 2.57 18.64 11.02
N ARG A 93 1.94 18.73 9.84
CA ARG A 93 1.39 19.97 9.31
C ARG A 93 0.25 20.55 10.15
N TYR A 94 -0.52 19.71 10.85
CA TYR A 94 -1.61 20.16 11.73
C TYR A 94 -1.16 20.46 13.16
N LEU A 95 0.04 20.02 13.56
CA LEU A 95 0.61 20.29 14.88
C LEU A 95 1.46 21.57 14.92
N ASP A 96 1.96 22.01 13.77
CA ASP A 96 2.84 23.18 13.60
C ASP A 96 2.07 24.46 13.18
N VAL A 97 0.74 24.48 13.33
CA VAL A 97 -0.15 25.65 13.16
C VAL A 97 -0.76 25.99 14.52
#